data_AF-A0A819XH67-F1
#
_entry.id   AF-A0A819XH67-F1
#
_cell.length_a   1.000
_cell.length_b   1.000
_cell.length_c   1.000
_cell.angle_alpha   90.00
_cell.angle_beta   90.00
_cell.angle_gamma   90.00
#
_symmetry.space_group_name_H-M   'P 1'
#
loop_
_entity.id
_entity.type
_entity.pdbx_description
1 polymer ?
#
loop_
_entity_poly.entity_id
_entity_poly.type
_entity_poly.pdbx_seq_one_letter_code
_entity_poly.pdbx_strand_id
1 'polypeptide(L)'
;MNCTEDPSRNSEVHFRSSFAFWTLGVVSVVLSVLSDAGNLINLFVLTRRHMRSTMTTLLVTLAWADLVPPTVVSLNNILFYYFLPRMNYSSTFLTTHMFARSIFNALANVLTTFSNWLIVLITTFRLIVVKVTKQQNV
;
A
#
# COMPACT_ATOMS: atom_id res chain seq x y z
N MET A 1 14.26 46.77 -4.62
CA MET A 1 15.09 45.55 -4.69
C MET A 1 14.20 44.44 -5.21
N ASN A 2 14.19 44.23 -6.52
CA ASN A 2 13.45 43.14 -7.15
C ASN A 2 14.35 41.90 -7.12
N CYS A 3 14.01 40.92 -6.28
CA CYS A 3 14.58 39.60 -6.38
C CYS A 3 14.04 38.99 -7.68
N THR A 4 14.82 39.07 -8.75
CA THR A 4 14.55 38.31 -9.97
C THR A 4 14.64 36.83 -9.60
N GLU A 5 13.51 36.14 -9.55
CA GLU A 5 13.46 34.71 -9.33
C GLU A 5 14.30 34.01 -10.41
N ASP A 6 15.26 33.20 -9.97
CA ASP A 6 16.17 32.47 -10.83
C ASP A 6 15.36 31.48 -11.71
N PRO A 7 15.37 31.61 -13.05
CA PRO A 7 14.56 30.77 -13.93
C PRO A 7 14.90 29.27 -13.82
N SER A 8 16.14 28.94 -13.39
CA SER A 8 16.56 27.57 -13.10
C SER A 8 15.73 26.95 -11.96
N ARG A 9 15.49 27.69 -10.88
CA ARG A 9 14.71 27.25 -9.72
C ARG A 9 13.24 26.97 -10.08
N ASN A 10 12.65 27.79 -10.93
CA ASN A 10 11.27 27.59 -11.38
C ASN A 10 11.12 26.32 -12.24
N SER A 11 12.13 26.00 -13.06
CA SER A 11 12.15 24.75 -13.85
C SER A 11 12.26 23.50 -12.98
N GLU A 12 13.06 23.52 -11.92
CA GLU A 12 13.20 22.40 -10.99
C GLU A 12 11.91 22.13 -10.19
N VAL A 13 11.23 23.19 -9.74
CA VAL A 13 9.98 23.08 -9.00
C VAL A 13 8.89 22.47 -9.88
N HIS A 14 8.79 22.90 -11.14
CA HIS A 14 7.85 22.32 -12.11
C HIS A 14 8.15 20.85 -12.42
N PHE A 15 9.43 20.50 -12.60
CA PHE A 15 9.85 19.12 -12.81
C PHE A 15 9.49 18.23 -11.62
N ARG A 16 9.85 18.64 -10.39
CA ARG A 16 9.55 17.89 -9.15
C ARG A 16 8.06 17.68 -8.96
N SER A 17 7.25 18.70 -9.20
CA SER A 17 5.79 18.61 -9.06
C SER A 17 5.19 17.64 -10.09
N SER A 18 5.61 17.77 -11.36
CA SER A 18 5.14 16.88 -12.45
C SER A 18 5.58 15.43 -12.23
N PHE A 19 6.83 15.21 -11.84
CA PHE A 19 7.35 13.89 -11.51
C PHE A 19 6.60 13.25 -10.34
N ALA A 20 6.35 14.01 -9.27
CA ALA A 20 5.59 13.54 -8.11
C ALA A 20 4.16 13.16 -8.47
N PHE A 21 3.49 13.94 -9.33
CA PHE A 21 2.15 13.60 -9.81
C PHE A 21 2.11 12.26 -10.57
N TRP A 22 3.03 12.05 -11.51
CA TRP A 22 3.06 10.81 -12.30
C TRP A 22 3.44 9.60 -11.45
N THR A 23 4.43 9.74 -10.56
CA THR A 23 4.93 8.60 -9.77
C THR A 23 4.07 8.33 -8.54
N LEU A 24 3.91 9.32 -7.64
CA LEU A 24 3.18 9.16 -6.39
C LEU A 24 1.67 9.22 -6.58
N GLY A 25 1.18 9.89 -7.62
CA GLY A 25 -0.23 9.88 -7.99
C GLY A 25 -0.56 8.67 -8.86
N VAL A 26 -0.19 8.71 -10.14
CA VAL A 26 -0.68 7.77 -11.15
C VAL A 26 -0.15 6.35 -10.94
N VAL A 27 1.18 6.18 -10.92
CA VAL A 27 1.79 4.84 -10.80
C VAL A 27 1.41 4.16 -9.49
N SER A 28 1.41 4.90 -8.38
CA SER A 28 0.99 4.36 -7.09
C SER A 28 -0.45 3.82 -7.13
N VAL A 29 -1.40 4.54 -7.74
CA VAL A 29 -2.79 4.08 -7.83
C VAL A 29 -2.92 2.83 -8.69
N VAL A 30 -2.21 2.77 -9.83
CA VAL A 30 -2.20 1.59 -10.68
C VAL A 30 -1.67 0.35 -9.93
N LEU A 31 -0.56 0.51 -9.20
CA LEU A 31 0.00 -0.58 -8.39
C LEU A 31 -0.96 -1.01 -7.27
N SER A 32 -1.64 -0.06 -6.62
CA SER A 32 -2.67 -0.38 -5.62
C SER A 32 -3.80 -1.22 -6.22
N VAL A 33 -4.34 -0.84 -7.38
CA VAL A 33 -5.43 -1.59 -8.03
C VAL A 33 -4.99 -3.01 -8.40
N LEU A 34 -3.77 -3.18 -8.90
CA LEU A 34 -3.23 -4.51 -9.21
C LEU A 34 -3.03 -5.36 -7.94
N SER A 35 -2.54 -4.75 -6.87
CA SER A 35 -2.39 -5.41 -5.57
C SER A 35 -3.75 -5.87 -5.03
N ASP A 36 -4.75 -4.99 -5.07
CA ASP A 36 -6.10 -5.30 -4.60
C ASP A 36 -6.75 -6.42 -5.42
N ALA A 37 -6.62 -6.37 -6.75
CA ALA A 37 -7.15 -7.40 -7.62
C ALA A 37 -6.54 -8.78 -7.31
N GLY A 38 -5.21 -8.85 -7.14
CA GLY A 38 -4.53 -10.09 -6.78
C GLY A 38 -4.98 -10.66 -5.43
N ASN A 39 -5.09 -9.79 -4.42
CA ASN A 39 -5.51 -10.21 -3.08
C ASN A 39 -6.99 -10.59 -3.00
N LEU A 40 -7.85 -9.93 -3.76
CA LEU A 40 -9.27 -10.30 -3.89
C LEU A 40 -9.45 -11.66 -4.55
N ILE A 41 -8.67 -11.96 -5.61
CA ILE A 41 -8.66 -13.29 -6.23
C ILE A 41 -8.22 -14.34 -5.22
N ASN A 42 -7.15 -14.07 -4.45
CA ASN A 42 -6.69 -14.98 -3.39
C ASN A 42 -7.78 -15.23 -2.34
N LEU A 43 -8.44 -14.18 -1.84
CA LEU A 43 -9.56 -14.33 -0.90
C LEU A 43 -10.69 -15.17 -1.51
N PHE A 44 -11.08 -14.90 -2.76
CA PHE A 44 -12.15 -15.64 -3.42
C PHE A 44 -11.84 -17.14 -3.55
N VAL A 45 -10.59 -17.47 -3.88
CA VAL A 45 -10.13 -18.86 -3.98
C VAL A 45 -10.06 -19.52 -2.61
N LEU A 46 -9.46 -18.86 -1.61
CA LEU A 46 -9.21 -19.41 -0.27
C LEU A 46 -10.47 -19.52 0.60
N THR A 47 -11.50 -18.72 0.33
CA THR A 47 -12.77 -18.76 1.08
C THR A 47 -13.62 -19.98 0.71
N ARG A 48 -13.27 -20.73 -0.35
CA ARG A 48 -13.96 -21.97 -0.72
C ARG A 48 -13.82 -23.00 0.41
N ARG A 49 -14.96 -23.42 0.95
CA ARG A 49 -15.15 -24.24 2.17
C ARG A 49 -14.30 -25.52 2.26
N HIS A 50 -13.82 -26.03 1.13
CA HIS A 50 -13.12 -27.31 1.03
C HIS A 50 -11.64 -27.27 1.48
N MET A 51 -11.07 -26.09 1.77
CA MET A 51 -9.63 -25.95 2.06
C MET A 51 -9.31 -25.42 3.46
N ARG A 52 -10.23 -25.43 4.44
CA ARG A 52 -9.96 -24.89 5.79
C ARG A 52 -8.87 -25.67 6.54
N SER A 53 -7.65 -25.16 6.49
CA SER A 53 -6.47 -25.57 7.25
C SER A 53 -5.86 -24.34 7.94
N THR A 54 -5.02 -24.54 8.97
CA THR A 54 -4.22 -23.47 9.61
C THR A 54 -3.47 -22.62 8.57
N MET A 55 -2.99 -23.25 7.49
CA MET A 55 -2.29 -22.56 6.41
C MET A 55 -3.22 -21.64 5.60
N THR A 56 -4.46 -22.04 5.32
CA THR A 56 -5.40 -21.17 4.62
C THR A 56 -5.87 -20.00 5.47
N THR A 57 -5.96 -20.17 6.79
CA THR A 57 -6.28 -19.05 7.69
C THR A 57 -5.18 -18.00 7.67
N LEU A 58 -3.91 -18.41 7.70
CA LEU A 58 -2.77 -17.48 7.57
C LEU A 58 -2.79 -16.75 6.22
N LEU A 59 -3.10 -17.44 5.13
CA LEU A 59 -3.19 -16.84 3.80
C LEU A 59 -4.36 -15.85 3.67
N VAL A 60 -5.51 -16.13 4.31
CA VAL A 60 -6.64 -15.20 4.35
C VAL A 60 -6.30 -13.96 5.16
N THR A 61 -5.66 -14.11 6.33
CA THR A 61 -5.21 -12.96 7.13
C THR A 61 -4.19 -12.12 6.37
N LEU A 62 -3.25 -12.75 5.66
CA LEU A 62 -2.29 -12.06 4.80
C LEU A 62 -2.99 -11.28 3.69
N ALA A 63 -3.95 -11.90 2.98
CA ALA A 63 -4.67 -11.23 1.90
C ALA A 63 -5.49 -10.01 2.38
N TRP A 64 -6.04 -10.06 3.61
CA TRP A 64 -6.66 -8.88 4.23
C TRP A 64 -5.64 -7.81 4.60
N ALA A 65 -4.50 -8.22 5.18
CA ALA A 65 -3.42 -7.30 5.54
C ALA A 65 -2.82 -6.61 4.30
N ASP A 66 -2.84 -7.27 3.14
CA ASP A 66 -2.33 -6.71 1.89
C ASP A 66 -3.36 -5.84 1.13
N LEU A 67 -4.65 -5.89 1.46
CA LEU A 67 -5.68 -5.04 0.85
C LEU A 67 -5.77 -3.65 1.48
N VAL A 68 -5.59 -3.57 2.81
CA VAL A 68 -5.84 -2.33 3.56
C VAL A 68 -4.80 -1.23 3.26
N PRO A 69 -3.48 -1.50 3.21
CA PRO A 69 -2.48 -0.47 2.91
C PRO A 69 -2.63 0.19 1.53
N PRO A 70 -2.72 -0.55 0.40
CA PRO A 70 -2.79 0.05 -0.93
C PRO A 70 -4.09 0.83 -1.16
N THR A 71 -5.22 0.37 -0.60
CA THR A 71 -6.50 1.10 -0.66
C THR A 71 -6.45 2.42 0.10
N VAL A 72 -5.90 2.43 1.32
CA VAL A 72 -5.75 3.64 2.13
C VAL A 72 -4.81 4.65 1.46
N VAL A 73 -3.67 4.19 0.93
CA VAL A 73 -2.69 5.06 0.26
C VAL A 73 -3.26 5.64 -1.03
N SER A 74 -3.91 4.82 -1.86
CA SER A 74 -4.51 5.27 -3.13
C SER A 74 -5.63 6.28 -2.91
N LEU A 75 -6.53 6.02 -1.95
CA LEU A 75 -7.63 6.93 -1.63
C LEU A 75 -7.12 8.28 -1.13
N ASN A 76 -6.06 8.28 -0.34
CA ASN A 76 -5.40 9.49 0.15
C ASN A 76 -4.69 10.25 -0.99
N ASN A 77 -3.99 9.55 -1.89
CA ASN A 77 -3.35 10.17 -3.05
C ASN A 77 -4.37 10.78 -4.01
N ILE A 78 -5.50 10.11 -4.24
CA ILE A 78 -6.62 10.66 -5.03
C ILE A 78 -7.16 11.92 -4.37
N LEU A 79 -7.40 11.90 -3.05
CA LEU A 79 -7.88 13.09 -2.34
C LEU A 79 -6.87 14.25 -2.45
N PHE A 80 -5.58 13.97 -2.28
CA PHE A 80 -4.54 14.99 -2.30
C PHE A 80 -4.29 15.58 -3.70
N TYR A 81 -4.17 14.75 -4.73
CA TYR A 81 -3.83 15.25 -6.07
C TYR A 81 -5.04 15.71 -6.88
N TYR A 82 -6.24 15.18 -6.61
CA TYR A 82 -7.44 15.52 -7.37
C TYR A 82 -8.33 16.56 -6.67
N PHE A 83 -8.56 16.44 -5.35
CA PHE A 83 -9.49 17.31 -4.64
C PHE A 83 -8.84 18.57 -4.06
N LEU A 84 -7.56 18.52 -3.70
CA LEU A 84 -6.86 19.64 -3.06
C LEU A 84 -6.75 20.91 -3.94
N PRO A 85 -6.49 20.83 -5.26
CA PRO A 85 -6.52 22.02 -6.13
C PRO A 85 -7.87 22.73 -6.13
N ARG A 86 -8.96 21.99 -5.85
CA ARG A 86 -10.34 22.49 -5.87
C ARG A 86 -10.77 23.11 -4.54
N MET A 87 -10.16 22.71 -3.42
CA MET A 87 -10.56 23.10 -2.05
C MET A 87 -9.56 24.02 -1.35
N ASN A 88 -8.68 24.67 -2.11
CA ASN A 88 -7.49 25.38 -1.62
C ASN A 88 -7.77 26.70 -0.87
N TYR A 89 -9.01 26.94 -0.42
CA TYR A 89 -9.42 28.19 0.22
C TYR A 89 -9.38 28.15 1.77
N SER A 90 -9.18 26.97 2.39
CA SER A 90 -9.17 26.83 3.86
C SER A 90 -7.88 26.18 4.38
N SER A 91 -7.16 26.90 5.24
CA SER A 91 -5.95 26.40 5.92
C SER A 91 -6.24 25.26 6.91
N THR A 92 -7.45 25.22 7.47
CA THR A 92 -7.91 24.13 8.35
C THR A 92 -8.00 22.81 7.58
N PHE A 93 -8.56 22.84 6.37
CA PHE A 93 -8.68 21.65 5.51
C PHE A 93 -7.32 21.06 5.16
N LEU A 94 -6.36 21.91 4.78
CA LEU A 94 -4.99 21.49 4.44
C LEU A 94 -4.31 20.81 5.64
N THR A 95 -4.43 21.40 6.84
CA THR A 95 -3.81 20.90 8.06
C THR A 95 -4.38 19.56 8.48
N THR A 96 -5.72 19.43 8.51
CA THR A 96 -6.40 18.18 8.83
C THR A 96 -6.00 17.06 7.86
N HIS A 97 -5.89 17.38 6.57
CA HIS A 97 -5.52 16.40 5.55
C HIS A 97 -4.06 15.94 5.66
N MET A 98 -3.12 16.85 5.94
CA MET A 98 -1.71 16.49 6.20
C MET A 98 -1.57 15.58 7.43
N PHE A 99 -2.30 15.87 8.50
CA PHE A 99 -2.30 15.04 9.70
C PHE A 99 -2.88 13.64 9.44
N ALA A 100 -4.04 13.58 8.77
CA ALA A 100 -4.65 12.31 8.36
C ALA A 100 -3.70 11.48 7.48
N ARG A 101 -3.03 12.12 6.51
CA ARG A 101 -2.03 11.46 5.65
C ARG A 101 -0.87 10.86 6.43
N SER A 102 -0.38 11.56 7.46
CA SER A 102 0.68 11.05 8.32
C SER A 102 0.25 9.77 9.06
N ILE A 103 -0.95 9.78 9.66
CA ILE A 103 -1.50 8.61 10.37
C ILE A 103 -1.70 7.43 9.42
N PHE A 104 -2.33 7.67 8.27
CA PHE A 104 -2.61 6.62 7.30
C PHE A 104 -1.33 5.99 6.74
N ASN A 105 -0.30 6.79 6.47
CA ASN A 105 1.01 6.27 6.05
C ASN A 105 1.68 5.45 7.15
N ALA A 106 1.63 5.90 8.41
CA ALA A 106 2.16 5.14 9.53
C ALA A 106 1.47 3.78 9.68
N LEU A 107 0.13 3.77 9.59
CA LEU A 107 -0.66 2.55 9.65
C LEU A 107 -0.34 1.60 8.47
N ALA A 108 -0.24 2.12 7.26
CA ALA A 108 0.13 1.36 6.07
C ALA A 108 1.50 0.69 6.22
N ASN A 109 2.48 1.41 6.78
CA ASN A 109 3.82 0.85 7.04
C ASN A 109 3.80 -0.26 8.09
N VAL A 110 3.02 -0.11 9.16
CA VAL A 110 2.85 -1.14 10.20
C VAL A 110 2.23 -2.40 9.60
N LEU A 111 1.15 -2.25 8.84
CA LEU A 111 0.46 -3.37 8.19
C LEU A 111 1.35 -4.06 7.15
N THR A 112 2.10 -3.30 6.35
CA THR A 112 3.07 -3.86 5.39
C THR A 112 4.16 -4.67 6.11
N THR A 113 4.66 -4.14 7.23
CA THR A 113 5.65 -4.85 8.05
C THR A 113 5.06 -6.14 8.63
N PHE A 114 3.82 -6.07 9.11
CA PHE A 114 3.10 -7.24 9.60
C PHE A 114 2.89 -8.31 8.51
N SER A 115 2.50 -7.91 7.29
CA SER A 115 2.41 -8.81 6.12
C SER A 115 3.73 -9.50 5.82
N ASN A 116 4.85 -8.77 5.83
CA ASN A 116 6.17 -9.34 5.61
C ASN A 116 6.50 -10.44 6.65
N TRP A 117 6.17 -10.22 7.92
CA TRP A 117 6.34 -11.23 8.96
C TRP A 117 5.44 -12.45 8.78
N LEU A 118 4.20 -12.25 8.32
CA LEU A 118 3.29 -13.35 7.97
C LEU A 118 3.84 -14.20 6.82
N ILE A 119 4.42 -13.59 5.79
CA ILE A 119 5.05 -14.30 4.67
C ILE A 119 6.22 -15.17 5.16
N VAL A 120 7.07 -14.64 6.06
CA VAL A 120 8.16 -15.40 6.68
C VAL A 120 7.62 -16.60 7.46
N LEU A 121 6.55 -16.42 8.24
CA LEU A 121 5.92 -17.48 9.01
C LEU A 121 5.33 -18.57 8.13
N ILE A 122 4.61 -18.20 7.06
CA ILE A 122 4.05 -19.14 6.06
C ILE A 122 5.17 -19.95 5.39
N THR A 123 6.25 -19.28 5.00
CA THR A 123 7.42 -19.93 4.36
C THR A 123 8.06 -20.93 5.30
N THR A 124 8.25 -20.54 6.57
CA THR A 124 8.84 -21.40 7.60
C THR A 124 7.96 -22.61 7.88
N PHE A 125 6.65 -22.44 8.00
CA PHE A 125 5.69 -23.53 8.17
C PHE A 125 5.79 -24.54 7.03
N ARG A 126 5.83 -24.06 5.78
CA ARG A 126 5.98 -24.91 4.58
C ARG A 126 7.29 -25.71 4.61
N LEU A 127 8.41 -25.10 5.03
CA LEU A 127 9.70 -25.78 5.13
C LEU A 127 9.71 -26.88 6.18
N ILE A 128 9.06 -26.66 7.33
CA ILE A 128 8.94 -27.67 8.40
C ILE A 128 8.17 -28.89 7.88
N VAL A 129 7.01 -28.66 7.26
CA VAL A 129 6.18 -29.74 6.69
C VAL A 129 6.99 -30.58 5.70
N VAL A 130 7.70 -29.95 4.76
CA VAL A 130 8.51 -30.66 3.77
C VAL A 130 9.63 -31.48 4.42
N LYS A 131 10.31 -30.94 5.44
CA LYS A 131 11.39 -31.66 6.14
C LYS A 131 10.88 -32.86 6.93
N VAL A 132 9.77 -32.70 7.66
CA VAL A 132 9.15 -33.79 8.43
C VAL A 132 8.69 -34.91 7.51
N THR A 133 8.01 -34.59 6.40
CA THR A 133 7.57 -35.60 5.43
C THR A 133 8.74 -36.37 4.81
N LYS A 134 9.88 -35.71 4.56
CA LYS A 134 11.09 -36.41 4.07
C LYS A 134 11.67 -37.38 5.10
N GLN A 135 11.63 -37.07 6.39
CA GLN A 135 12.16 -37.94 7.44
C GLN A 135 11.31 -39.19 7.68
N GLN A 136 10.01 -39.16 7.35
CA GLN A 136 9.13 -40.33 7.48
C GLN A 136 9.23 -41.32 6.31
N ASN A 137 9.81 -40.90 5.17
CA ASN A 137 9.95 -41.70 3.96
C ASN A 137 11.37 -42.30 3.80
N VAL A 138 12.19 -42.26 4.85
CA VAL A 138 13.51 -42.89 4.97
C VAL A 138 13.44 -43.91 6.10
#